data_AF-A0A257ZGP8-F1
#
_entry.id   AF-A0A257ZGP8-F1
#
_cell.length_a   1.000
_cell.length_b   1.000
_cell.length_c   1.000
_cell.angle_alpha   90.00
_cell.angle_beta   90.00
_cell.angle_gamma   90.00
#
_symmetry.space_group_name_H-M   'P 1'
#
loop_
_entity.id
_entity.type
_entity.pdbx_description
1 polymer ?
#
loop_
_entity_poly.entity_id
_entity_poly.type
_entity_poly.pdbx_seq_one_letter_code
_entity_poly.pdbx_strand_id
1 'polypeptide(L)'
;MIRERIGTVAELAGVAYDPPALAGPGEGDIAAAAGMSPEDRQAMIEGMVAQLSDRLATEGGTVEEWEQLIRALAVLERLPEAQTIYDEAIVRFEGQPAELSFLRQTAVETGLNP
;
A
#
# COMPACT_ATOMS: atom_id res chain seq x y z
N MET A 1 10.02 -21.80 21.15
CA MET A 1 8.59 -21.58 20.83
C MET A 1 8.41 -20.10 20.56
N ILE A 2 8.49 -19.72 19.30
CA ILE A 2 8.51 -18.33 18.80
C ILE A 2 7.06 -17.90 18.63
N ARG A 3 6.48 -17.27 19.65
CA ARG A 3 5.11 -16.71 19.61
C ARG A 3 5.01 -15.50 20.52
N GLU A 4 5.79 -14.45 20.26
CA GLU A 4 5.60 -13.17 20.94
C GLU A 4 6.28 -12.02 20.20
N ARG A 5 5.86 -11.73 18.96
CA ARG A 5 6.31 -10.53 18.23
C ARG A 5 5.31 -10.04 17.20
N ILE A 6 4.12 -9.58 17.62
CA ILE A 6 3.36 -8.55 16.89
C ILE A 6 2.58 -7.75 17.93
N GLY A 7 3.12 -6.60 18.34
CA GLY A 7 2.47 -5.75 19.33
C GLY A 7 3.41 -4.81 20.04
N THR A 8 4.08 -3.91 19.31
CA THR A 8 4.36 -2.56 19.85
C THR A 8 4.52 -1.60 18.70
N VAL A 9 3.50 -0.76 18.58
CA VAL A 9 3.40 0.39 17.68
C VAL A 9 4.45 1.43 18.09
N ALA A 10 4.92 2.17 17.10
CA ALA A 10 5.77 3.34 17.21
C ALA A 10 5.34 4.26 18.37
N GLU A 11 6.18 4.31 19.40
CA GLU A 11 6.14 5.31 20.46
C GLU A 11 7.53 5.95 20.50
N LEU A 12 7.71 7.08 19.80
CA LEU A 12 8.71 8.15 20.04
C LEU A 12 8.83 9.09 18.82
N ALA A 13 7.85 9.99 18.67
CA ALA A 13 8.01 11.36 18.17
C ALA A 13 6.60 11.93 18.03
N GLY A 14 6.22 12.87 18.91
CA GLY A 14 4.89 13.50 18.96
C GLY A 14 4.53 14.36 17.76
N VAL A 15 4.48 13.75 16.57
CA VAL A 15 3.78 14.25 15.41
C VAL A 15 2.54 13.37 15.29
N ALA A 16 1.37 13.96 15.55
CA ALA A 16 0.12 13.38 15.11
C ALA A 16 0.14 13.37 13.57
N TYR A 17 0.73 12.31 13.01
CA TYR A 17 0.48 11.94 11.63
C TYR A 17 -0.94 11.40 11.64
N ASP A 18 -1.89 12.26 11.26
CA ASP A 18 -3.23 11.87 10.84
C ASP A 18 -3.03 11.39 9.40
N PRO A 19 -2.85 10.06 9.15
CA PRO A 19 -2.87 9.59 7.78
C PRO A 19 -4.20 10.03 7.18
N PRO A 20 -4.24 10.57 5.95
CA PRO A 20 -5.52 10.70 5.26
C PRO A 20 -6.21 9.35 5.37
N ALA A 21 -7.50 9.35 5.71
CA ALA A 21 -8.33 8.17 5.93
C ALA A 21 -8.52 7.35 4.65
N LEU A 22 -7.41 6.88 4.08
CA LEU A 22 -7.32 5.82 3.10
C LEU A 22 -7.13 4.56 3.91
N ALA A 23 -8.30 4.14 4.37
CA ALA A 23 -8.59 2.93 5.07
C ALA A 23 -7.68 1.76 4.62
N GLY A 24 -6.73 1.39 5.47
CA GLY A 24 -6.74 0.00 5.89
C GLY A 24 -8.12 -0.31 6.49
N PRO A 25 -8.63 -1.54 6.43
CA PRO A 25 -9.95 -1.88 6.97
C PRO A 25 -10.11 -1.18 8.32
N GLY A 26 -11.15 -0.35 8.45
CA GLY A 26 -11.32 0.49 9.62
C GLY A 26 -11.27 -0.39 10.87
N GLU A 27 -10.95 0.15 12.04
CA GLU A 27 -10.84 -0.67 13.26
C GLU A 27 -12.09 -1.54 13.55
N GLY A 28 -13.26 -1.23 12.95
CA GLY A 28 -14.46 -2.09 12.92
C GLY A 28 -14.46 -3.25 11.90
N ASP A 29 -13.76 -3.15 10.77
CA ASP A 29 -13.66 -4.17 9.72
C ASP A 29 -12.66 -5.29 10.08
N ILE A 30 -11.65 -5.00 10.90
CA ILE A 30 -10.69 -6.01 11.39
C ILE A 30 -11.40 -7.02 12.31
N ALA A 31 -12.41 -6.58 13.07
CA ALA A 31 -13.22 -7.46 13.92
C ALA A 31 -14.10 -8.42 13.12
N ALA A 32 -14.61 -8.00 11.94
CA ALA A 32 -15.32 -8.88 11.01
C ALA A 32 -14.38 -9.85 10.28
N ALA A 33 -13.13 -9.43 10.03
CA ALA A 33 -12.11 -10.27 9.40
C ALA A 33 -11.66 -11.46 10.28
N ALA A 34 -11.86 -11.41 11.60
CA ALA A 34 -11.47 -12.49 12.51
C ALA A 34 -12.29 -13.79 12.31
N GLY A 35 -13.48 -13.69 11.70
CA GLY A 35 -14.33 -14.83 11.34
C GLY A 35 -14.32 -15.19 9.84
N MET A 36 -13.58 -14.44 9.02
CA MET A 36 -13.50 -14.67 7.57
C MET A 36 -12.48 -15.75 7.23
N SER A 37 -12.82 -16.57 6.24
CA SER A 37 -11.87 -17.48 5.62
C SER A 37 -10.74 -16.66 4.96
N PRO A 38 -9.51 -17.21 4.86
CA PRO A 38 -8.41 -16.54 4.17
C PRO A 38 -8.78 -16.10 2.75
N GLU A 39 -9.61 -16.87 2.03
CA GLU A 39 -10.05 -16.52 0.68
C GLU A 39 -10.97 -15.29 0.64
N ASP A 40 -11.90 -15.16 1.59
CA ASP A 40 -12.80 -13.99 1.66
C ASP A 40 -12.04 -12.71 1.99
N ARG A 41 -11.03 -12.82 2.86
CA ARG A 41 -10.15 -11.70 3.19
C ARG A 41 -9.33 -11.28 1.97
N GLN A 42 -8.84 -12.23 1.19
CA GLN A 42 -8.09 -11.97 -0.04
C GLN A 42 -8.96 -11.22 -1.06
N ALA A 43 -10.17 -11.71 -1.32
CA ALA A 43 -11.11 -11.07 -2.25
C ALA A 43 -11.48 -9.63 -1.82
N MET A 44 -11.63 -9.40 -0.52
CA MET A 44 -11.85 -8.05 0.02
C MET A 44 -10.65 -7.13 -0.26
N ILE A 45 -9.42 -7.59 0.02
CA ILE A 45 -8.21 -6.80 -0.22
C ILE A 45 -8.06 -6.49 -1.72
N GLU A 46 -8.30 -7.46 -2.59
CA GLU A 46 -8.26 -7.25 -4.04
C GLU A 46 -9.25 -6.19 -4.52
N GLY A 47 -10.48 -6.18 -3.98
CA GLY A 47 -11.48 -5.16 -4.28
C GLY A 47 -11.03 -3.75 -3.86
N MET A 48 -10.43 -3.62 -2.67
CA MET A 48 -9.91 -2.34 -2.20
C MET A 48 -8.73 -1.85 -3.04
N VAL A 49 -7.81 -2.74 -3.40
CA VAL A 49 -6.65 -2.45 -4.27
C VAL A 49 -7.11 -1.98 -5.64
N ALA A 50 -8.12 -2.62 -6.22
CA ALA A 50 -8.69 -2.22 -7.51
C ALA A 50 -9.33 -0.82 -7.46
N GLN A 51 -10.09 -0.52 -6.40
CA GLN A 51 -10.69 0.80 -6.21
C GLN A 51 -9.64 1.90 -6.02
N LEU A 52 -8.59 1.63 -5.23
CA LEU A 52 -7.49 2.57 -5.06
C LEU A 52 -6.76 2.82 -6.38
N SER A 53 -6.48 1.76 -7.14
CA SER A 53 -5.85 1.86 -8.46
C SER A 53 -6.66 2.72 -9.42
N ASP A 54 -7.97 2.50 -9.51
CA ASP A 54 -8.85 3.29 -10.39
C ASP A 54 -8.88 4.77 -9.99
N ARG A 55 -9.01 5.05 -8.69
CA ARG A 55 -8.96 6.44 -8.18
C ARG A 55 -7.62 7.10 -8.49
N LEU A 56 -6.50 6.43 -8.25
CA LEU A 56 -5.17 7.00 -8.52
C LEU A 56 -4.93 7.23 -10.02
N ALA A 57 -5.42 6.33 -10.88
CA ALA A 57 -5.34 6.49 -12.32
C ALA A 57 -6.19 7.66 -12.84
N THR A 58 -7.36 7.90 -12.24
CA THR A 58 -8.33 8.90 -12.70
C THR A 58 -8.14 10.27 -12.05
N GLU A 59 -8.04 10.34 -10.73
CA GLU A 59 -7.93 11.57 -9.95
C GLU A 59 -6.48 11.94 -9.66
N GLY A 60 -5.56 10.98 -9.73
CA GLY A 60 -4.22 11.11 -9.18
C GLY A 60 -4.23 10.93 -7.65
N GLY A 61 -3.05 11.10 -7.05
CA GLY A 61 -2.86 11.01 -5.61
C GLY A 61 -1.43 11.41 -5.24
N THR A 62 -1.12 11.35 -3.96
CA THR A 62 0.23 11.61 -3.44
C THR A 62 1.14 10.40 -3.67
N VAL A 63 2.45 10.63 -3.64
CA VAL A 63 3.43 9.56 -3.91
C VAL A 63 3.30 8.41 -2.90
N GLU A 64 2.88 8.70 -1.68
CA GLU A 64 2.58 7.74 -0.62
C GLU A 64 1.38 6.84 -0.95
N GLU A 65 0.34 7.36 -1.61
CA GLU A 65 -0.80 6.54 -2.03
C GLU A 65 -0.40 5.54 -3.12
N TRP A 66 0.46 5.96 -4.06
CA TRP A 66 1.02 5.09 -5.08
C TRP A 66 1.95 4.03 -4.47
N GLU A 67 2.78 4.41 -3.49
CA GLU A 67 3.63 3.48 -2.75
C GLU A 67 2.81 2.43 -1.99
N GLN A 68 1.73 2.85 -1.32
CA GLN A 68 0.83 1.95 -0.62
C GLN A 68 0.22 0.91 -1.56
N LEU A 69 -0.21 1.33 -2.76
CA LEU A 69 -0.75 0.44 -3.78
C LEU A 69 0.30 -0.58 -4.27
N ILE A 70 1.51 -0.11 -4.55
CA ILE A 70 2.63 -0.97 -5.01
C ILE A 70 2.96 -2.02 -3.94
N ARG A 71 3.07 -1.62 -2.67
CA ARG A 71 3.32 -2.56 -1.56
C ARG A 71 2.18 -3.54 -1.35
N ALA A 72 0.93 -3.09 -1.45
CA ALA A 72 -0.22 -3.98 -1.33
C ALA A 72 -0.17 -5.08 -2.40
N LEU A 73 0.08 -4.72 -3.66
CA LEU A 73 0.23 -5.68 -4.75
C LEU A 73 1.42 -6.64 -4.54
N ALA A 74 2.55 -6.15 -4.02
CA ALA A 74 3.70 -6.99 -3.70
C ALA A 74 3.39 -8.02 -2.59
N VAL A 75 2.66 -7.63 -1.55
CA VAL A 75 2.21 -8.54 -0.47
C VAL A 75 1.24 -9.60 -1.00
N LEU A 76 0.44 -9.26 -2.01
CA LEU A 76 -0.44 -10.21 -2.70
C LEU A 76 0.29 -11.09 -3.74
N GLU A 77 1.63 -11.00 -3.81
CA GLU A 77 2.46 -11.68 -4.82
C GLU A 77 2.12 -11.30 -6.28
N ARG A 78 1.44 -10.17 -6.48
CA ARG A 78 1.03 -9.62 -7.79
C ARG A 78 2.10 -8.67 -8.35
N LEU A 79 3.35 -9.13 -8.38
CA LEU A 79 4.51 -8.33 -8.81
C LEU A 79 4.38 -7.73 -10.23
N PRO A 80 3.83 -8.43 -11.26
CA PRO A 80 3.67 -7.83 -12.58
C PRO A 80 2.75 -6.60 -12.59
N GLU A 81 1.72 -6.63 -11.76
CA GLU A 81 0.76 -5.52 -11.63
C GLU A 81 1.39 -4.39 -10.82
N ALA A 82 2.13 -4.72 -9.75
CA ALA A 82 2.90 -3.74 -8.99
C ALA A 82 3.92 -2.99 -9.87
N GLN A 83 4.58 -3.68 -10.82
CA GLN A 83 5.48 -3.05 -11.79
C GLN A 83 4.73 -2.07 -12.70
N THR A 84 3.53 -2.44 -13.16
CA THR A 84 2.71 -1.56 -14.02
C THR A 84 2.33 -0.27 -13.28
N ILE A 85 1.87 -0.40 -12.03
CA ILE A 85 1.55 0.76 -11.18
C ILE A 85 2.79 1.61 -10.89
N TYR A 86 3.95 0.99 -10.67
CA TYR A 86 5.21 1.72 -10.51
C TYR A 86 5.54 2.54 -11.76
N ASP A 87 5.47 1.94 -12.95
CA ASP A 87 5.77 2.62 -14.21
C ASP A 87 4.82 3.81 -14.44
N GLU A 88 3.52 3.65 -14.14
CA GLU A 88 2.53 4.73 -14.17
C GLU A 88 2.86 5.86 -13.18
N ALA A 89 3.25 5.51 -11.96
CA ALA A 89 3.65 6.49 -10.95
C ALA A 89 4.89 7.29 -11.41
N ILE A 90 5.89 6.64 -12.00
CA ILE A 90 7.09 7.33 -12.53
C ILE A 90 6.72 8.37 -13.59
N VAL A 91 5.81 8.04 -14.50
CA VAL A 91 5.31 9.00 -15.50
C VAL A 91 4.55 10.14 -14.83
N ARG A 92 3.72 9.84 -13.83
CA ARG A 92 2.88 10.84 -13.15
C ARG A 92 3.69 11.85 -12.32
N PHE A 93 4.80 11.41 -11.74
CA PHE A 93 5.71 12.23 -10.93
C PHE A 93 6.94 12.70 -11.71
N GLU A 94 6.90 12.71 -13.05
CA GLU A 94 7.99 13.25 -13.85
C GLU A 94 8.30 14.71 -13.46
N GLY A 95 9.59 15.04 -13.36
CA GLY A 95 10.05 16.37 -12.92
C GLY A 95 10.03 16.59 -11.41
N GLN A 96 9.62 15.59 -10.62
CA GLN A 96 9.57 15.64 -9.15
C GLN A 96 10.62 14.68 -8.55
N PRO A 97 11.89 15.11 -8.42
CA PRO A 97 13.00 14.20 -8.16
C PRO A 97 12.98 13.54 -6.78
N ALA A 98 12.34 14.16 -5.78
CA ALA A 98 12.21 13.58 -4.45
C ALA A 98 11.24 12.39 -4.46
N GLU A 99 10.09 12.58 -5.11
CA GLU A 99 9.01 11.62 -5.30
C GLU A 99 9.49 10.44 -6.15
N LEU A 100 10.20 10.71 -7.25
CA LEU A 100 10.81 9.66 -8.08
C LEU A 100 11.86 8.84 -7.32
N SER A 101 12.61 9.48 -6.41
CA SER A 101 13.59 8.77 -5.58
C SER A 101 12.90 7.85 -4.55
N PHE A 102 11.79 8.32 -3.99
CA PHE A 102 10.95 7.55 -3.07
C PHE A 102 10.31 6.34 -3.75
N LEU A 103 9.76 6.51 -4.96
CA LEU A 103 9.20 5.40 -5.74
C LEU A 103 10.27 4.36 -6.12
N ARG A 104 11.47 4.80 -6.55
CA ARG A 104 12.58 3.87 -6.83
C ARG A 104 12.99 3.05 -5.61
N GLN A 105 13.04 3.67 -4.43
CA GLN A 105 13.32 2.93 -3.19
C GLN A 105 12.24 1.86 -2.93
N THR A 106 10.98 2.23 -3.11
CA THR A 106 9.84 1.30 -2.98
C THR A 106 9.96 0.12 -3.94
N ALA A 107 10.32 0.37 -5.20
CA ALA A 107 10.53 -0.67 -6.20
C ALA A 107 11.61 -1.68 -5.75
N VAL A 108 12.75 -1.19 -5.27
CA VAL A 108 13.84 -2.05 -4.76
C VAL A 108 13.38 -2.88 -3.54
N GLU A 109 12.67 -2.27 -2.60
CA GLU A 109 12.18 -2.94 -1.39
C GLU A 109 11.14 -4.03 -1.68
N THR A 110 10.36 -3.85 -2.74
CA THR A 110 9.30 -4.79 -3.17
C THR A 110 9.78 -5.80 -4.21
N GLY A 111 11.04 -5.71 -4.66
CA GLY A 111 11.61 -6.61 -5.66
C GLY A 111 11.23 -6.29 -7.11
N LEU A 112 10.75 -5.07 -7.36
CA LEU A 112 10.47 -4.53 -8.69
C LEU A 112 11.74 -3.98 -9.35
N ASN A 113 11.63 -3.68 -10.65
CA ASN A 113 12.72 -3.09 -11.41
C ASN A 113 12.58 -1.55 -11.45
N PRO A 114 13.52 -0.81 -10.85
CA PRO A 114 13.47 0.65 -10.76
C PRO A 114 13.86 1.38 -12.05
#